data_AF-A0A9E4AM00-F1
#
_entry.id   AF-A0A9E4AM00-F1
#
_cell.length_a   1.000
_cell.length_b   1.000
_cell.length_c   1.000
_cell.angle_alpha   90.00
_cell.angle_beta   90.00
_cell.angle_gamma   90.00
#
_symmetry.space_group_name_H-M   'P 1'
#
loop_
_entity.id
_entity.type
_entity.pdbx_description
1 polymer ?
#
loop_
_entity_poly.entity_id
_entity_poly.type
_entity_poly.pdbx_seq_one_letter_code
_entity_poly.pdbx_strand_id
1 'polypeptide(L)'
;MNIDEATQDAEALGEETPDMETLEESLIELTQRLGCEETVEQYLNENDETTEEDNQTSEEEELFDAKSFSLDTTLVRVRMKERNLALTDLQEQLGVAYRTLTRWLSKDDFPQHRNLVKLANVLDIEPYQLVYRKKIYGDNRPSESSDALRYVQRRIETIVTQILDDKETSKEKKLDALVKYHNILLKATK
;
A
#
# COMPACT_ATOMS: atom_id res chain seq x y z
N MET A 1 -42.14 28.35 -5.94
CA MET A 1 -40.97 27.77 -6.62
C MET A 1 -40.28 26.92 -5.58
N ASN A 2 -40.53 25.62 -5.62
CA ASN A 2 -39.97 24.63 -4.70
C ASN A 2 -38.62 24.16 -5.25
N ILE A 3 -37.62 24.04 -4.38
CA ILE A 3 -36.24 23.66 -4.70
C ILE A 3 -35.94 22.32 -3.99
N ASP A 4 -36.80 21.31 -4.17
CA ASP A 4 -36.71 20.03 -3.44
C ASP A 4 -36.65 18.79 -4.37
N GLU A 5 -36.26 18.94 -5.64
CA GLU A 5 -36.38 17.83 -6.61
C GLU A 5 -35.11 17.67 -7.48
N ALA A 6 -33.92 17.65 -6.87
CA ALA A 6 -32.66 17.46 -7.61
C ALA A 6 -31.55 16.68 -6.86
N THR A 7 -31.88 15.86 -5.87
CA THR A 7 -30.87 15.09 -5.10
C THR A 7 -31.29 13.65 -4.81
N GLN A 8 -32.00 12.98 -5.73
CA GLN A 8 -32.49 11.61 -5.53
C GLN A 8 -31.90 10.53 -6.46
N ASP A 9 -30.90 10.87 -7.30
CA ASP A 9 -30.34 9.92 -8.29
C ASP A 9 -28.86 9.53 -8.05
N ALA A 10 -28.28 9.81 -6.88
CA ALA A 10 -26.88 9.47 -6.59
C ALA A 10 -26.66 8.18 -5.76
N GLU A 11 -27.73 7.52 -5.29
CA GLU A 11 -27.63 6.32 -4.42
C GLU A 11 -27.79 4.98 -5.16
N ALA A 12 -27.95 4.97 -6.48
CA ALA A 12 -28.27 3.74 -7.26
C ALA A 12 -27.07 3.05 -7.93
N LEU A 13 -25.84 3.39 -7.54
CA LEU A 13 -24.65 2.62 -7.92
C LEU A 13 -23.98 2.13 -6.63
N GLY A 14 -24.53 1.08 -6.05
CA GLY A 14 -23.79 0.25 -5.11
C GLY A 14 -22.56 -0.27 -5.84
N GLU A 15 -21.41 0.34 -5.60
CA GLU A 15 -20.12 -0.24 -5.95
C GLU A 15 -19.96 -1.49 -5.07
N GLU A 16 -20.59 -2.60 -5.48
CA GLU A 16 -20.34 -3.91 -4.90
C GLU A 16 -18.86 -4.19 -5.12
N THR A 17 -18.11 -4.18 -4.02
CA THR A 17 -16.72 -4.64 -4.03
C THR A 17 -16.74 -6.08 -4.53
N PRO A 18 -16.01 -6.41 -5.60
CA PRO A 18 -16.03 -7.77 -6.14
C PRO A 18 -15.65 -8.74 -5.02
N ASP A 19 -16.47 -9.78 -4.85
CA ASP A 19 -16.17 -10.82 -3.88
C ASP A 19 -14.93 -11.62 -4.31
N MET A 20 -14.37 -12.37 -3.36
CA MET A 20 -13.15 -13.15 -3.57
C MET A 20 -13.29 -14.15 -4.72
N GLU A 21 -14.49 -14.71 -4.88
CA GLU A 21 -14.83 -15.69 -5.92
C GLU A 21 -14.76 -15.05 -7.32
N THR A 22 -15.28 -13.83 -7.47
CA THR A 22 -15.21 -13.03 -8.70
C THR A 22 -13.76 -12.68 -9.08
N LEU A 23 -12.90 -12.44 -8.08
CA LEU A 23 -11.47 -12.17 -8.30
C LEU A 23 -10.71 -13.42 -8.74
N GLU A 24 -11.01 -14.59 -8.15
CA GLU A 24 -10.44 -15.87 -8.56
C GLU A 24 -10.85 -16.24 -9.99
N GLU A 25 -12.13 -16.08 -10.34
CA GLU A 25 -12.64 -16.28 -11.70
C GLU A 25 -11.95 -15.35 -12.73
N SER A 26 -11.77 -14.08 -12.38
CA SER A 26 -11.08 -13.11 -13.23
C SER A 26 -9.60 -13.50 -13.47
N LEU A 27 -8.96 -14.09 -12.45
CA LEU A 27 -7.58 -14.57 -12.56
C LEU A 27 -7.49 -15.81 -13.47
N ILE A 28 -8.44 -16.73 -13.34
CA ILE A 28 -8.57 -17.93 -14.19
C ILE A 28 -8.83 -17.54 -15.65
N GLU A 29 -9.71 -16.57 -15.91
CA GLU A 29 -9.97 -16.09 -17.26
C GLU A 29 -8.72 -15.44 -17.89
N LEU A 30 -7.97 -14.66 -17.10
CA LEU A 30 -6.71 -14.06 -17.54
C LEU A 30 -5.64 -15.11 -17.85
N THR A 31 -5.51 -16.17 -17.06
CA THR A 31 -4.51 -17.23 -17.29
C THR A 31 -4.86 -18.10 -18.49
N GLN A 32 -6.15 -18.38 -18.72
CA GLN A 32 -6.65 -19.03 -19.94
C GLN A 32 -6.35 -18.18 -21.20
N ARG A 33 -6.61 -16.86 -21.15
CA ARG A 33 -6.30 -15.97 -22.28
C ARG A 33 -4.80 -15.90 -22.62
N LEU A 34 -3.92 -16.15 -21.65
CA LEU A 34 -2.48 -16.18 -21.85
C LEU A 34 -1.94 -17.55 -22.32
N GLY A 35 -2.79 -18.60 -22.30
CA GLY A 35 -2.41 -19.97 -22.62
C GLY A 35 -1.42 -20.56 -21.62
N CYS A 36 -1.55 -20.17 -20.34
CA CYS A 36 -0.66 -20.59 -19.24
C CYS A 36 -1.34 -21.62 -18.31
N GLU A 37 -2.33 -22.35 -18.80
CA GLU A 37 -3.20 -23.24 -18.03
C GLU A 37 -2.39 -24.34 -17.30
N GLU A 38 -1.39 -24.92 -17.95
CA GLU A 38 -0.57 -26.01 -17.41
C GLU A 38 0.40 -25.54 -16.30
N THR A 39 0.82 -24.28 -16.35
CA THR A 39 1.78 -23.70 -15.39
C THR A 39 1.16 -23.28 -14.07
N VAL A 40 -0.14 -22.97 -14.01
CA VAL A 40 -0.78 -22.50 -12.77
C VAL A 40 -0.99 -23.67 -11.78
N GLU A 41 -1.42 -24.84 -12.27
CA GLU A 41 -1.59 -26.02 -11.41
C GLU A 41 -0.25 -26.56 -10.87
N GLN A 42 0.83 -26.49 -11.66
CA GLN A 42 2.18 -26.81 -11.17
C GLN A 42 2.64 -25.82 -10.10
N TYR A 43 2.47 -24.52 -10.32
CA TYR A 43 2.87 -23.50 -9.34
C TYR A 43 2.05 -23.54 -8.04
N LEU A 44 0.76 -23.88 -8.09
CA LEU A 44 -0.06 -24.04 -6.88
C LEU A 44 0.36 -25.27 -6.06
N ASN A 45 0.90 -26.31 -6.72
CA ASN A 45 1.42 -27.50 -6.05
C ASN A 45 2.85 -27.32 -5.49
N GLU A 46 3.67 -26.45 -6.06
CA GLU A 46 5.08 -26.26 -5.66
C GLU A 46 5.28 -25.23 -4.51
N ASN A 47 4.30 -24.37 -4.24
CA ASN A 47 4.43 -23.29 -3.24
C ASN A 47 4.14 -23.71 -1.77
N ASP A 48 4.04 -25.00 -1.44
CA ASP A 48 4.00 -25.48 -0.03
C ASP A 48 5.42 -25.65 0.56
N GLU A 49 6.47 -25.48 -0.24
CA GLU A 49 7.87 -25.50 0.22
C GLU A 49 8.47 -24.09 0.21
N THR A 50 8.44 -23.44 1.39
CA THR A 50 9.04 -22.14 1.64
C THR A 50 10.55 -22.16 1.40
N THR A 51 11.01 -21.43 0.39
CA THR A 51 12.45 -21.17 0.17
C THR A 51 12.74 -19.69 0.42
N GLU A 52 13.58 -19.42 1.41
CA GLU A 52 14.14 -18.10 1.71
C GLU A 52 15.27 -17.82 0.70
N GLU A 53 15.08 -16.84 -0.19
CA GLU A 53 16.18 -16.29 -0.99
C GLU A 53 16.29 -14.77 -0.81
N ASP A 54 17.47 -14.38 -0.33
CA ASP A 54 17.98 -13.01 -0.20
C ASP A 54 18.12 -12.35 -1.57
N ASN A 55 17.46 -11.21 -1.78
CA ASN A 55 17.60 -10.43 -3.00
C ASN A 55 18.10 -9.00 -2.68
N GLN A 56 19.36 -8.76 -3.04
CA GLN A 56 20.03 -7.45 -3.03
C GLN A 56 19.51 -6.61 -4.19
N THR A 57 18.69 -5.59 -3.91
CA THR A 57 18.25 -4.60 -4.90
C THR A 57 19.22 -3.41 -4.98
N SER A 58 19.68 -3.15 -6.21
CA SER A 58 20.57 -2.06 -6.58
C SER A 58 19.86 -0.70 -6.62
N GLU A 59 20.66 0.33 -6.39
CA GLU A 59 20.37 1.76 -6.24
C GLU A 59 19.68 2.39 -7.48
N GLU A 60 18.36 2.41 -7.51
CA GLU A 60 17.59 3.44 -8.21
C GLU A 60 16.91 4.32 -7.17
N GLU A 61 17.59 5.39 -6.74
CA GLU A 61 16.97 6.47 -5.97
C GLU A 61 15.99 7.22 -6.90
N GLU A 62 14.78 6.69 -7.03
CA GLU A 62 13.64 7.48 -7.50
C GLU A 62 13.57 8.75 -6.65
N LEU A 63 13.56 9.90 -7.33
CA LEU A 63 13.48 11.23 -6.74
C LEU A 63 12.19 11.35 -5.91
N PHE A 64 12.28 10.99 -4.63
CA PHE A 64 11.18 11.00 -3.68
C PHE A 64 10.75 12.46 -3.46
N ASP A 65 9.66 12.88 -4.11
CA ASP A 65 9.11 14.22 -3.87
C ASP A 65 8.52 14.26 -2.45
N ALA A 66 9.35 14.72 -1.50
CA ALA A 66 9.00 14.83 -0.09
C ALA A 66 7.74 15.69 0.14
N LYS A 67 7.30 16.49 -0.84
CA LYS A 67 6.03 17.25 -0.76
C LYS A 67 4.78 16.38 -0.90
N SER A 68 4.92 15.17 -1.44
CA SER A 68 3.79 14.25 -1.68
C SER A 68 3.41 13.42 -0.46
N PHE A 69 4.23 13.41 0.60
CA PHE A 69 4.02 12.57 1.78
C PHE A 69 3.84 13.41 3.05
N SER A 70 3.08 12.87 3.99
CA SER A 70 2.89 13.43 5.32
C SER A 70 3.04 12.34 6.36
N LEU A 71 3.55 12.71 7.53
CA LEU A 71 3.61 11.82 8.69
C LEU A 71 2.19 11.59 9.24
N ASP A 72 1.84 10.34 9.53
CA ASP A 72 0.62 9.99 10.27
C ASP A 72 0.79 10.26 11.76
N THR A 73 0.55 11.52 12.12
CA THR A 73 0.62 12.00 13.50
C THR A 73 -0.40 11.32 14.41
N THR A 74 -1.48 10.78 13.88
CA THR A 74 -2.49 10.06 14.67
C THR A 74 -1.96 8.69 15.04
N LEU A 75 -1.42 7.94 14.07
CA LEU A 75 -0.78 6.65 14.32
C LEU A 75 0.38 6.79 15.32
N VAL A 76 1.23 7.81 15.16
CA VAL A 76 2.32 8.08 16.11
C VAL A 76 1.78 8.25 17.54
N ARG A 77 0.73 9.03 17.74
CA ARG A 77 0.13 9.25 19.08
C ARG A 77 -0.49 7.99 19.67
N VAL A 78 -1.14 7.17 18.83
CA VAL A 78 -1.71 5.88 19.26
C VAL A 78 -0.60 4.95 19.73
N ARG A 79 0.44 4.74 18.91
CA ARG A 79 1.58 3.88 19.26
C ARG A 79 2.36 4.38 20.48
N MET A 80 2.53 5.70 20.63
CA MET A 80 3.11 6.27 21.84
C MET A 80 2.28 5.92 23.09
N LYS A 81 0.95 6.03 23.01
CA LYS A 81 0.05 5.71 24.12
C LYS A 81 0.10 4.22 24.49
N GLU A 82 0.06 3.33 23.50
CA GLU A 82 0.14 1.88 23.70
C GLU A 82 1.44 1.47 24.40
N ARG A 83 2.54 2.18 24.10
CA ARG A 83 3.85 1.93 24.68
C ARG A 83 4.14 2.75 25.95
N ASN A 84 3.18 3.53 26.44
CA ASN A 84 3.34 4.46 27.56
C ASN A 84 4.55 5.42 27.39
N LEU A 85 4.83 5.85 26.16
CA LEU A 85 5.93 6.76 25.84
C LEU A 85 5.47 8.21 25.96
N ALA A 86 6.19 9.02 26.74
CA ALA A 86 6.06 10.46 26.70
C ALA A 86 6.79 11.05 25.49
N LEU A 87 6.46 12.29 25.14
CA LEU A 87 7.13 12.99 24.04
C LEU A 87 8.62 13.24 24.32
N THR A 88 8.98 13.41 25.58
CA THR A 88 10.37 13.51 26.06
C THR A 88 11.14 12.22 25.84
N ASP A 89 10.53 11.07 26.16
CA ASP A 89 11.16 9.76 25.98
C ASP A 89 11.42 9.49 24.49
N LEU A 90 10.43 9.83 23.64
CA LEU A 90 10.55 9.72 22.19
C LEU A 90 11.67 10.63 21.66
N GLN A 91 11.77 11.86 22.17
CA GLN A 91 12.83 12.79 21.81
C GLN A 91 14.23 12.22 22.16
N GLU A 92 14.39 11.70 23.38
CA GLU A 92 15.65 11.13 23.84
C GLU A 92 16.06 9.92 23.01
N GLN A 93 15.13 9.00 22.73
CA GLN A 93 15.40 7.80 21.93
C GLN A 93 15.76 8.12 20.47
N LEU A 94 15.14 9.15 19.89
CA LEU A 94 15.44 9.57 18.52
C LEU A 94 16.77 10.34 18.42
N GLY A 95 17.18 10.99 19.51
CA GLY A 95 18.34 11.89 19.54
C GLY A 95 18.12 13.16 18.72
N VAL A 96 16.89 13.68 18.72
CA VAL A 96 16.50 14.89 17.96
C VAL A 96 16.08 16.01 18.90
N ALA A 97 16.14 17.27 18.47
CA ALA A 97 15.67 18.38 19.28
C ALA A 97 14.14 18.31 19.48
N TYR A 98 13.66 18.62 20.68
CA TYR A 98 12.22 18.62 21.02
C TYR A 98 11.38 19.44 20.04
N ARG A 99 11.89 20.62 19.66
CA ARG A 99 11.24 21.50 18.68
C ARG A 99 11.10 20.85 17.30
N THR A 100 12.10 20.08 16.87
CA THR A 100 12.07 19.35 15.59
C THR A 100 10.97 18.29 15.61
N LEU A 101 10.92 17.48 16.67
CA LEU A 101 9.88 16.46 16.84
C LEU A 101 8.48 17.07 16.89
N THR A 102 8.32 18.21 17.58
CA THR A 102 7.03 18.91 17.65
C THR A 102 6.59 19.41 16.26
N ARG A 103 7.50 19.95 15.45
CA ARG A 103 7.18 20.38 14.07
C ARG A 103 6.74 19.20 13.19
N TRP A 104 7.36 18.03 13.35
CA TRP A 104 6.90 16.82 12.67
C TRP A 104 5.47 16.43 13.08
N LEU A 105 5.19 16.45 14.38
CA LEU A 105 3.87 16.08 14.93
C LEU A 105 2.77 17.13 14.68
N SER A 106 3.14 18.37 14.35
CA SER A 106 2.23 19.42 13.90
C SER A 106 2.04 19.44 12.38
N LYS A 107 2.73 18.57 11.64
CA LYS A 107 2.74 18.52 10.16
C LYS A 107 3.34 19.77 9.49
N ASP A 108 4.14 20.53 10.23
CA ASP A 108 4.86 21.72 9.73
C ASP A 108 6.15 21.37 9.00
N ASP A 109 6.66 20.16 9.22
CA ASP A 109 7.90 19.66 8.67
C ASP A 109 7.83 18.13 8.55
N PHE A 110 8.66 17.54 7.69
CA PHE A 110 8.68 16.10 7.45
C PHE A 110 10.03 15.51 7.87
N PRO A 111 10.06 14.40 8.64
CA PRO A 111 11.31 13.78 9.04
C PRO A 111 12.06 13.23 7.81
N GLN A 112 13.38 13.42 7.78
CA GLN A 112 14.24 12.73 6.82
C GLN A 112 14.10 11.21 6.96
N HIS A 113 14.35 10.46 5.88
CA HIS A 113 14.21 9.00 5.85
C HIS A 113 14.88 8.29 7.04
N ARG A 114 16.13 8.66 7.38
CA ARG A 114 16.84 8.11 8.55
C ARG A 114 16.08 8.30 9.87
N ASN A 115 15.45 9.47 10.05
CA ASN A 115 14.67 9.76 11.26
C ASN A 115 13.30 9.09 11.23
N LEU A 116 12.71 8.90 10.04
CA LEU A 116 11.48 8.14 9.86
C LEU A 116 11.68 6.67 10.26
N VAL A 117 12.77 6.04 9.80
CA VAL A 117 13.13 4.66 10.18
C VAL A 117 13.35 4.55 11.68
N LYS A 118 14.08 5.48 12.29
CA LYS A 118 14.25 5.51 13.75
C LYS A 118 12.92 5.64 14.50
N LEU A 119 12.04 6.53 14.02
CA LEU A 119 10.71 6.72 14.60
C LEU A 119 9.87 5.43 14.49
N ALA A 120 9.94 4.74 13.35
CA ALA A 120 9.28 3.46 13.14
C ALA A 120 9.77 2.40 14.13
N ASN A 121 11.09 2.26 14.27
CA ASN A 121 11.71 1.31 15.19
C ASN A 121 11.34 1.60 16.66
N VAL A 122 11.34 2.87 17.07
CA VAL A 122 10.94 3.27 18.44
C VAL A 122 9.45 3.04 18.69
N LEU A 123 8.62 2.97 17.65
CA LEU A 123 7.18 2.73 17.75
C LEU A 123 6.79 1.27 17.43
N ASP A 124 7.75 0.42 17.08
CA ASP A 124 7.55 -0.99 16.68
C ASP A 124 6.53 -1.13 15.55
N ILE A 125 6.80 -0.40 14.46
CA ILE A 125 6.03 -0.40 13.21
C ILE A 125 6.97 -0.28 12.03
N GLU A 126 6.46 -0.63 10.85
CA GLU A 126 7.20 -0.47 9.61
C GLU A 126 7.21 1.00 9.14
N PRO A 127 8.33 1.52 8.58
CA PRO A 127 8.43 2.93 8.18
C PRO A 127 7.37 3.39 7.18
N TYR A 128 6.89 2.51 6.30
CA TYR A 128 5.85 2.85 5.33
C TYR A 128 4.48 3.09 5.99
N GLN A 129 4.23 2.53 7.18
CA GLN A 129 2.98 2.73 7.92
C GLN A 129 2.92 4.13 8.54
N LEU A 130 4.07 4.77 8.79
CA LEU A 130 4.15 6.12 9.32
C LEU A 130 3.83 7.22 8.30
N VAL A 131 3.80 6.89 7.01
CA VAL A 131 3.64 7.88 5.94
C VAL A 131 2.35 7.62 5.18
N TYR A 132 1.60 8.68 4.92
CA TYR A 132 0.49 8.63 3.99
C TYR A 132 0.71 9.65 2.88
N ARG A 133 0.26 9.31 1.67
CA ARG A 133 0.32 10.23 0.54
C ARG A 133 -0.67 11.35 0.79
N LYS A 134 -0.19 12.59 0.88
CA LYS A 134 -1.04 13.77 1.04
C LYS A 134 -1.84 13.90 -0.25
N LYS A 135 -3.14 13.57 -0.24
CA LYS A 135 -4.02 13.89 -1.37
C LYS A 135 -3.96 15.41 -1.54
N ILE A 136 -3.50 15.86 -2.71
CA ILE A 136 -3.39 17.28 -3.06
C ILE A 136 -4.80 17.92 -3.21
N TYR A 137 -5.86 17.10 -3.19
CA TYR A 137 -7.25 17.52 -3.25
C TYR A 137 -7.92 17.34 -1.89
N GLY A 138 -8.66 18.37 -1.47
CA GLY A 138 -9.10 18.66 -0.11
C GLY A 138 -9.69 17.47 0.67
N ASP A 139 -9.31 17.46 1.96
CA ASP A 139 -9.82 16.80 3.16
C ASP A 139 -10.99 15.80 3.07
N ASN A 140 -10.98 14.91 2.09
CA ASN A 140 -11.77 13.70 2.09
C ASN A 140 -10.84 12.57 2.52
N ARG A 141 -10.69 12.38 3.85
CA ARG A 141 -10.22 11.11 4.41
C ARG A 141 -11.09 10.01 3.79
N PRO A 142 -10.54 9.14 2.94
CA PRO A 142 -11.32 8.01 2.51
C PRO A 142 -11.43 7.02 3.66
N SER A 143 -12.58 6.37 3.77
CA SER A 143 -12.77 5.29 4.73
C SER A 143 -11.65 4.26 4.56
N GLU A 144 -11.04 3.86 5.68
CA GLU A 144 -9.75 3.16 5.79
C GLU A 144 -9.66 1.79 5.09
N SER A 145 -10.73 1.34 4.42
CA SER A 145 -10.77 0.05 3.71
C SER A 145 -10.89 0.20 2.18
N SER A 146 -11.72 1.11 1.67
CA SER A 146 -12.06 1.11 0.24
C SER A 146 -10.98 1.74 -0.65
N ASP A 147 -10.42 2.90 -0.28
CA ASP A 147 -9.47 3.60 -1.15
C ASP A 147 -8.06 3.01 -1.12
N ALA A 148 -7.66 2.39 0.00
CA ALA A 148 -6.37 1.69 0.09
C ALA A 148 -6.40 0.47 -0.83
N LEU A 149 -7.49 -0.30 -0.80
CA LEU A 149 -7.74 -1.39 -1.75
C LEU A 149 -7.79 -0.86 -3.19
N ARG A 150 -8.48 0.25 -3.44
CA ARG A 150 -8.56 0.85 -4.79
C ARG A 150 -7.20 1.33 -5.31
N TYR A 151 -6.34 1.84 -4.42
CA TYR A 151 -4.98 2.22 -4.77
C TYR A 151 -4.10 1.02 -5.10
N VAL A 152 -4.15 -0.02 -4.25
CA VAL A 152 -3.43 -1.28 -4.46
C VAL A 152 -3.90 -1.93 -5.76
N GLN A 153 -5.21 -2.02 -5.98
CA GLN A 153 -5.82 -2.55 -7.20
C GLN A 153 -5.38 -1.78 -8.45
N ARG A 154 -5.44 -0.45 -8.44
CA ARG A 154 -4.99 0.37 -9.57
C ARG A 154 -3.49 0.25 -9.84
N ARG A 155 -2.67 0.09 -8.79
CA ARG A 155 -1.22 -0.14 -8.96
C ARG A 155 -0.96 -1.52 -9.56
N ILE A 156 -1.75 -2.52 -9.17
CA ILE A 156 -1.69 -3.88 -9.73
C ILE A 156 -2.09 -3.87 -11.19
N GLU A 157 -3.22 -3.24 -11.56
CA GLU A 157 -3.62 -3.09 -12.96
C GLU A 157 -2.50 -2.45 -13.80
N THR A 158 -1.82 -1.44 -13.25
CA THR A 158 -0.70 -0.78 -13.95
C THR A 158 0.47 -1.74 -14.18
N ILE A 159 0.87 -2.49 -13.15
CA ILE A 159 2.00 -3.43 -13.24
C ILE A 159 1.66 -4.59 -14.19
N VAL A 160 0.44 -5.13 -14.09
CA VAL A 160 -0.04 -6.19 -14.99
C VAL A 160 -0.04 -5.70 -16.43
N THR A 161 -0.54 -4.50 -16.69
CA THR A 161 -0.53 -3.92 -18.04
C THR A 161 0.90 -3.75 -18.56
N GLN A 162 1.83 -3.26 -17.73
CA GLN A 162 3.24 -3.12 -18.12
C GLN A 162 3.90 -4.46 -18.45
N ILE A 163 3.65 -5.49 -17.63
CA ILE A 163 4.16 -6.85 -17.85
C ILE A 163 3.55 -7.44 -19.13
N LEU A 164 2.27 -7.22 -19.39
CA LEU A 164 1.59 -7.72 -20.58
C LEU A 164 2.08 -7.02 -21.85
N ASP A 165 2.28 -5.71 -21.80
CA ASP A 165 2.73 -4.89 -22.94
C ASP A 165 4.21 -5.09 -23.29
N ASP A 166 5.03 -5.54 -22.34
CA ASP A 166 6.44 -5.82 -22.59
C ASP A 166 6.60 -7.06 -23.49
N LYS A 167 6.99 -6.84 -24.75
CA LYS A 167 7.14 -7.90 -25.75
C LYS A 167 8.39 -8.76 -25.55
N GLU A 168 9.34 -8.31 -24.72
CA GLU A 168 10.63 -8.99 -24.53
C GLU A 168 10.63 -9.95 -23.32
N THR A 169 9.68 -9.82 -22.40
CA THR A 169 9.59 -10.72 -21.23
C THR A 169 9.01 -12.09 -21.61
N SER A 170 9.75 -13.15 -21.28
CA SER A 170 9.28 -14.55 -21.40
C SER A 170 7.97 -14.74 -20.63
N LYS A 171 7.06 -15.55 -21.18
CA LYS A 171 5.75 -15.89 -20.56
C LYS A 171 5.89 -16.36 -19.11
N GLU A 172 6.94 -17.13 -18.81
CA GLU A 172 7.23 -17.65 -17.47
C GLU A 172 7.49 -16.52 -16.46
N LYS A 173 8.26 -15.49 -16.85
CA LYS A 173 8.53 -14.33 -15.97
C LYS A 173 7.27 -13.49 -15.73
N LYS A 174 6.39 -13.39 -16.73
CA LYS A 174 5.11 -12.69 -16.58
C LYS A 174 4.21 -13.42 -15.59
N LEU A 175 4.18 -14.75 -15.67
CA LEU A 175 3.39 -15.59 -14.76
C LEU A 175 3.93 -15.54 -13.33
N ASP A 176 5.25 -15.67 -13.14
CA ASP A 176 5.88 -15.59 -11.83
C ASP A 176 5.57 -14.26 -11.12
N ALA A 177 5.66 -13.15 -11.86
CA ALA A 177 5.27 -11.85 -11.36
C ALA A 177 3.78 -11.81 -10.96
N LEU A 178 2.88 -12.30 -11.82
CA LEU A 178 1.44 -12.35 -11.52
C LEU A 178 1.13 -13.15 -10.25
N VAL A 179 1.73 -14.32 -10.09
CA VAL A 179 1.56 -15.19 -8.90
C VAL A 179 2.08 -14.50 -7.64
N LYS A 180 3.29 -13.92 -7.70
CA LYS A 180 3.87 -13.18 -6.58
C LYS A 180 2.97 -12.03 -6.14
N TYR A 181 2.34 -11.31 -7.07
CA TYR A 181 1.41 -10.23 -6.77
C TYR A 181 0.07 -10.72 -6.22
N HIS A 182 -0.47 -11.83 -6.75
CA HIS A 182 -1.69 -12.45 -6.22
C HIS A 182 -1.53 -12.85 -4.74
N ASN A 183 -0.36 -13.40 -4.38
CA ASN A 183 -0.05 -13.75 -3.00
C ASN A 183 0.06 -12.54 -2.07
N ILE A 184 0.53 -11.39 -2.57
CA ILE A 184 0.54 -10.13 -1.81
C ILE A 184 -0.90 -9.64 -1.55
N LEU A 185 -1.78 -9.75 -2.55
CA LEU A 185 -3.19 -9.40 -2.40
C LEU A 185 -3.89 -10.26 -1.35
N LEU A 186 -3.73 -11.58 -1.41
CA LEU A 186 -4.31 -12.52 -0.45
C LEU A 186 -3.85 -12.28 0.99
N LYS A 187 -2.62 -11.78 1.17
CA LYS A 187 -2.10 -11.40 2.50
C LYS A 187 -2.66 -10.06 2.99
N ALA A 188 -3.02 -9.15 2.08
CA ALA A 188 -3.56 -7.85 2.43
C ALA A 188 -5.07 -7.87 2.74
N THR A 189 -5.79 -8.92 2.31
CA THR A 189 -7.24 -9.07 2.50
C THR A 189 -7.63 -9.95 3.69
N LYS A 190 -6.68 -10.61 4.36
CA LYS A 190 -6.87 -11.40 5.60
C LYS A 190 -6.58 -10.57 6.84
#